data_AF-A0A832PXT4-F1
#
_entry.id   AF-A0A832PXT4-F1
#
_cell.length_a   1.000
_cell.length_b   1.000
_cell.length_c   1.000
_cell.angle_alpha   90.00
_cell.angle_beta   90.00
_cell.angle_gamma   90.00
#
_symmetry.space_group_name_H-M   'P 1'
#
loop_
_entity.id
_entity.type
_entity.pdbx_description
1 polymer ?
#
loop_
_entity_poly.entity_id
_entity_poly.type
_entity_poly.pdbx_seq_one_letter_code
_entity_poly.pdbx_strand_id
1 'polypeptide(L)'
;MKLTSNLFFTIISISVILSCTKSDTNKSINLLPKPQKMEINWSQKHHLKNGVFDPNIIAIKNVTSIEEAAINQEEAYKLTITSDSVLIEATTDKGLYWAKQTLNQLA
;
A
#
# COMPACT_ATOMS: atom_id res chain seq x y z
N MET A 1 46.15 19.61 39.38
CA MET A 1 45.99 19.22 37.97
C MET A 1 45.08 17.99 37.87
N LYS A 2 43.75 18.18 37.92
CA LYS A 2 42.74 17.13 37.69
C LYS A 2 41.49 17.82 37.14
N LEU A 3 41.52 18.21 35.87
CA LEU A 3 40.44 18.97 35.25
C LEU A 3 40.21 18.56 33.79
N THR A 4 40.25 17.27 33.44
CA THR A 4 40.07 16.84 32.04
C THR A 4 39.40 15.47 31.85
N SER A 5 38.87 14.80 32.89
CA SER A 5 38.31 13.44 32.71
C SER A 5 36.79 13.40 32.48
N ASN A 6 36.03 14.38 33.00
CA ASN A 6 34.56 14.29 33.02
C ASN A 6 33.88 14.92 31.79
N LEU A 7 34.61 15.70 30.99
CA LEU A 7 34.08 16.33 29.77
C LEU A 7 34.07 15.36 28.58
N PHE A 8 34.92 14.32 28.61
CA PHE A 8 34.99 13.32 27.53
C PHE A 8 33.86 12.29 27.62
N PHE A 9 33.43 11.94 28.83
CA PHE A 9 32.35 10.97 29.04
C PHE A 9 30.96 11.51 28.69
N THR A 10 30.74 12.83 28.80
CA THR A 10 29.45 13.45 28.45
C THR A 10 29.23 13.52 26.94
N ILE A 11 30.29 13.62 26.14
CA ILE A 11 30.19 13.71 24.68
C ILE A 11 29.82 12.36 24.05
N ILE A 12 30.28 11.24 24.62
CA ILE A 12 29.99 9.89 24.09
C ILE A 12 28.51 9.52 24.29
N SER A 13 27.85 10.02 25.35
CA SER A 13 26.44 9.71 25.63
C SER A 13 25.46 10.39 24.68
N ILE A 14 25.84 11.48 23.98
CA ILE A 14 24.96 12.23 23.08
C ILE A 14 24.90 11.62 21.67
N SER A 15 25.89 10.80 21.29
CA SER A 15 25.97 10.24 19.92
C SER A 15 25.05 9.03 19.68
N VAL A 16 24.47 8.44 20.74
CA VAL A 16 23.69 7.18 20.63
C VAL A 16 22.21 7.43 20.28
N ILE A 17 21.74 8.68 20.27
CA ILE A 17 20.30 8.99 20.15
C ILE A 17 19.85 9.34 18.72
N LEU A 18 20.73 9.30 17.71
CA LEU A 18 20.40 9.73 16.34
C LEU A 18 20.26 8.60 15.31
N SER A 19 20.30 7.33 15.70
CA SER A 19 20.01 6.23 14.77
C SER A 19 18.51 5.93 14.68
N CYS A 20 17.73 6.88 14.17
CA CYS A 20 16.47 6.55 13.52
C CYS A 20 16.77 6.08 12.11
N THR A 21 17.02 4.78 11.93
CA THR A 21 16.97 4.19 10.60
C THR A 21 15.49 4.02 10.22
N LYS A 22 14.96 4.91 9.38
CA LYS A 22 13.76 4.57 8.62
C LYS A 22 14.17 3.47 7.65
N SER A 23 13.84 2.23 7.95
CA SER A 23 13.97 1.14 6.98
C SER A 23 12.87 1.32 5.94
N ASP A 24 13.23 1.79 4.75
CA ASP A 24 12.35 1.72 3.59
C ASP A 24 12.29 0.26 3.10
N THR A 25 11.50 -0.56 3.78
CA THR A 25 11.23 -1.93 3.36
C THR A 25 10.25 -1.85 2.19
N ASN A 26 10.76 -1.63 0.98
CA ASN A 26 9.98 -1.77 -0.26
C ASN A 26 9.55 -3.25 -0.40
N LYS A 27 8.41 -3.58 0.21
CA LYS A 27 7.81 -4.92 0.17
C LYS A 27 7.33 -5.16 -1.26
N SER A 28 7.82 -6.20 -1.95
CA SER A 28 7.32 -6.49 -3.28
C SER A 28 5.88 -7.01 -3.21
N ILE A 29 5.01 -6.48 -4.08
CA ILE A 29 3.66 -7.00 -4.28
C ILE A 29 3.73 -8.03 -5.43
N ASN A 30 3.29 -9.26 -5.17
CA ASN A 30 3.26 -10.32 -6.17
C ASN A 30 1.83 -10.77 -6.46
N LEU A 31 1.16 -10.07 -7.38
CA LEU A 31 -0.22 -10.36 -7.80
C LEU A 31 -0.26 -11.44 -8.89
N LEU A 32 -1.19 -12.39 -8.73
CA LEU A 32 -1.43 -13.50 -9.65
C LEU A 32 -2.93 -13.59 -10.02
N PRO A 33 -3.29 -13.53 -11.31
CA PRO A 33 -2.43 -13.15 -12.44
C PRO A 33 -1.92 -11.71 -12.32
N LYS A 34 -0.87 -11.38 -13.06
CA LYS A 34 -0.32 -10.02 -13.08
C LYS A 34 -1.33 -9.06 -13.75
N PRO A 35 -1.69 -7.92 -13.13
CA PRO A 35 -2.56 -6.92 -13.75
C PRO A 35 -1.94 -6.31 -15.01
N GLN A 36 -2.80 -5.80 -15.90
CA GLN A 36 -2.37 -5.11 -17.12
C GLN A 36 -1.61 -3.80 -16.81
N LYS A 37 -2.00 -3.10 -15.74
CA LYS A 37 -1.36 -1.87 -15.26
C LYS A 37 -1.30 -1.86 -13.73
N MET A 38 -0.18 -1.41 -13.17
CA MET A 38 -0.01 -1.26 -11.72
C MET A 38 0.94 -0.09 -11.43
N GLU A 39 0.47 0.85 -10.60
CA GLU A 39 1.24 1.98 -10.11
C GLU A 39 1.21 1.93 -8.57
N ILE A 40 2.37 2.07 -7.92
CA ILE A 40 2.48 1.95 -6.46
C ILE A 40 3.19 3.19 -5.92
N ASN A 41 2.55 3.84 -4.95
CA ASN A 41 3.17 4.87 -4.11
C ASN A 41 3.23 4.40 -2.66
N TRP A 42 4.41 3.98 -2.21
CA TRP A 42 4.64 3.46 -0.86
C TRP A 42 4.46 4.49 0.27
N SER A 43 4.44 5.79 -0.06
CA SER A 43 4.17 6.85 0.91
C SER A 43 2.71 6.91 1.36
N GLN A 44 1.78 6.36 0.56
CA GLN A 44 0.34 6.41 0.79
C GLN A 44 -0.26 5.01 1.04
N LYS A 45 0.40 4.22 1.91
CA LYS A 45 -0.05 2.86 2.23
C LYS A 45 -1.34 2.85 3.07
N HIS A 46 -2.25 1.93 2.75
CA HIS A 46 -3.37 1.59 3.61
C HIS A 46 -2.94 0.71 4.79
N HIS A 47 -3.51 0.92 5.97
CA HIS A 47 -3.25 0.09 7.14
C HIS A 47 -4.38 -0.93 7.32
N LEU A 48 -4.08 -2.20 7.11
CA LEU A 48 -5.03 -3.29 7.31
C LEU A 48 -5.34 -3.48 8.80
N LYS A 49 -6.60 -3.76 9.11
CA LYS A 49 -7.02 -4.17 10.46
C LYS A 49 -7.04 -5.69 10.47
N ASN A 50 -6.21 -6.33 11.28
CA ASN A 50 -6.10 -7.80 11.37
C ASN A 50 -5.79 -8.50 10.03
N GLY A 51 -5.03 -7.86 9.13
CA GLY A 51 -4.71 -8.43 7.81
C GLY A 51 -5.93 -8.50 6.88
N VAL A 52 -6.95 -7.68 7.12
CA VAL A 52 -8.10 -7.54 6.24
C VAL A 52 -8.43 -6.07 6.01
N PHE A 53 -9.02 -5.78 4.85
CA PHE A 53 -9.62 -4.47 4.56
C PHE A 53 -10.95 -4.34 5.32
N ASP A 54 -11.20 -3.17 5.88
CA ASP A 54 -12.49 -2.84 6.51
C ASP A 54 -13.56 -2.73 5.41
N PRO A 55 -14.66 -3.50 5.43
CA PRO A 55 -15.67 -3.42 4.38
C PRO A 55 -16.28 -2.02 4.21
N ASN A 56 -16.27 -1.20 5.27
CA ASN A 56 -16.86 0.14 5.25
C ASN A 56 -16.05 1.16 4.44
N ILE A 57 -14.78 0.86 4.12
CA ILE A 57 -13.94 1.75 3.32
C ILE A 57 -13.95 1.41 1.83
N ILE A 58 -14.66 0.34 1.45
CA ILE A 58 -14.72 -0.16 0.07
C ILE A 58 -15.94 0.45 -0.63
N ALA A 59 -15.67 1.36 -1.57
CA ALA A 59 -16.68 1.89 -2.48
C ALA A 59 -16.67 1.10 -3.80
N ILE A 60 -17.85 0.79 -4.31
CA ILE A 60 -18.04 0.10 -5.60
C ILE A 60 -18.75 1.05 -6.56
N LYS A 61 -18.22 1.18 -7.77
CA LYS A 61 -18.79 2.01 -8.84
C LYS A 61 -18.89 1.20 -10.13
N ASN A 62 -20.10 1.10 -10.66
CA ASN A 62 -20.32 0.51 -11.97
C ASN A 62 -20.01 1.56 -13.05
N VAL A 63 -19.15 1.21 -13.99
CA VAL A 63 -18.74 2.08 -15.11
C VAL A 63 -19.07 1.41 -16.44
N THR A 64 -19.23 2.17 -17.51
CA THR A 64 -19.55 1.60 -18.83
C THR A 64 -18.36 0.96 -19.51
N SER A 65 -17.15 1.43 -19.21
CA SER A 65 -15.89 0.97 -19.80
C SER A 65 -14.70 1.36 -18.94
N ILE A 66 -13.59 0.65 -19.09
CA ILE A 66 -12.28 1.00 -18.51
C ILE A 66 -11.27 1.08 -19.64
N GLU A 67 -10.76 2.28 -19.91
CA GLU A 67 -9.91 2.56 -21.07
C GLU A 67 -8.59 1.78 -21.04
N GLU A 68 -8.03 1.58 -19.84
CA GLU A 68 -6.78 0.85 -19.66
C GLU A 68 -6.91 -0.65 -19.94
N ALA A 69 -8.15 -1.19 -20.01
CA ALA A 69 -8.44 -2.60 -20.24
C ALA A 69 -8.97 -2.85 -21.67
N ALA A 70 -8.14 -2.66 -22.69
CA ALA A 70 -8.59 -2.67 -24.10
C ALA A 70 -9.32 -3.96 -24.58
N ILE A 71 -9.16 -5.09 -23.89
CA ILE A 71 -9.81 -6.37 -24.18
C ILE A 71 -10.54 -6.91 -22.95
N ASN A 72 -11.54 -7.78 -23.17
CA ASN A 72 -12.35 -8.44 -22.13
C ASN A 72 -12.99 -7.43 -21.16
N GLN A 73 -13.69 -6.44 -21.72
CA GLN A 73 -14.36 -5.40 -20.94
C GLN A 73 -15.31 -5.99 -19.91
N GLU A 74 -15.91 -7.16 -20.12
CA GLU A 74 -16.77 -7.82 -19.15
C GLU A 74 -16.05 -8.24 -17.86
N GLU A 75 -14.73 -8.41 -17.88
CA GLU A 75 -13.89 -8.74 -16.72
C GLU A 75 -13.13 -7.53 -16.17
N ALA A 76 -13.23 -6.38 -16.84
CA ALA A 76 -12.43 -5.22 -16.53
C ALA A 76 -12.77 -4.62 -15.16
N TYR A 77 -11.72 -4.27 -14.42
CA TYR A 77 -11.82 -3.53 -13.18
C TYR A 77 -10.63 -2.57 -13.00
N LYS A 78 -10.84 -1.55 -12.17
CA LYS A 78 -9.79 -0.65 -11.67
C LYS A 78 -9.87 -0.62 -10.16
N LEU A 79 -8.75 -0.93 -9.51
CA LEU A 79 -8.62 -0.94 -8.06
C LEU A 79 -7.72 0.22 -7.63
N THR A 80 -8.28 1.17 -6.90
CA THR A 80 -7.54 2.30 -6.33
C THR A 80 -7.55 2.18 -4.81
N ILE A 81 -6.37 2.14 -4.20
CA ILE A 81 -6.21 2.02 -2.75
C ILE A 81 -5.47 3.27 -2.25
N THR A 82 -6.07 3.98 -1.31
CA THR A 82 -5.47 5.12 -0.60
C THR A 82 -5.25 4.75 0.87
N SER A 83 -4.67 5.68 1.64
CA SER A 83 -4.47 5.48 3.08
C SER A 83 -5.76 5.21 3.86
N ASP A 84 -6.91 5.64 3.35
CA ASP A 84 -8.19 5.68 4.04
C ASP A 84 -9.35 5.02 3.27
N SER A 85 -9.18 4.69 1.98
CA SER A 85 -10.27 4.17 1.16
C SER A 85 -9.80 3.14 0.12
N VAL A 86 -10.76 2.34 -0.35
CA VAL A 86 -10.61 1.46 -1.50
C VAL A 86 -11.75 1.77 -2.47
N LEU A 87 -11.42 2.10 -3.71
CA LEU A 87 -12.38 2.26 -4.80
C LEU A 87 -12.23 1.11 -5.79
N ILE A 88 -13.32 0.39 -6.04
CA ILE A 88 -13.46 -0.58 -7.11
C ILE A 88 -14.36 0.03 -8.18
N GLU A 89 -13.79 0.24 -9.37
CA GLU A 89 -14.57 0.51 -10.57
C GLU A 89 -14.64 -0.78 -11.41
N ALA A 90 -15.84 -1.19 -11.82
CA ALA A 90 -16.03 -2.40 -12.61
C ALA A 90 -17.11 -2.19 -13.67
N THR A 91 -16.97 -2.87 -14.79
CA THR A 91 -17.91 -2.81 -15.92
C THR A 91 -19.10 -3.75 -15.76
N THR A 92 -18.90 -4.86 -15.06
CA THR A 92 -19.92 -5.88 -14.76
C THR A 92 -19.65 -6.51 -13.40
N ASP A 93 -20.59 -7.34 -12.92
CA ASP A 93 -20.42 -8.14 -11.72
C ASP A 93 -19.23 -9.11 -11.80
N LYS A 94 -18.86 -9.55 -13.01
CA LYS A 94 -17.68 -10.40 -13.22
C LYS A 94 -16.38 -9.62 -13.02
N GLY A 95 -16.31 -8.38 -13.51
CA GLY A 95 -15.19 -7.47 -13.20
C GLY A 95 -15.09 -7.17 -11.71
N LEU A 96 -16.23 -6.93 -11.04
CA LEU A 96 -16.27 -6.75 -9.59
C LEU A 96 -15.75 -7.97 -8.83
N TYR A 97 -16.12 -9.17 -9.28
CA TYR A 97 -15.60 -10.41 -8.69
C TYR A 97 -14.06 -10.47 -8.80
N TRP A 98 -13.50 -10.18 -9.98
CA TRP A 98 -12.05 -10.18 -10.17
C TRP A 98 -11.32 -9.12 -9.34
N ALA A 99 -11.90 -7.92 -9.23
CA ALA A 99 -11.35 -6.87 -8.36
C ALA A 99 -11.22 -7.34 -6.90
N LYS A 100 -12.23 -8.05 -6.38
CA LYS A 100 -12.21 -8.62 -5.03
C LYS A 100 -11.15 -9.71 -4.88
N GLN A 101 -10.94 -10.55 -5.90
CA GLN A 101 -9.85 -11.54 -5.87
C GLN A 101 -8.48 -10.88 -5.76
N THR A 102 -8.25 -9.78 -6.50
CA THR A 102 -7.01 -9.02 -6.42
C THR A 102 -6.87 -8.30 -5.08
N LEU A 103 -7.94 -7.72 -4.54
CA LEU A 103 -7.92 -7.09 -3.22
C LEU A 103 -7.56 -8.09 -2.12
N ASN A 104 -8.08 -9.32 -2.19
CA ASN A 104 -7.75 -10.39 -1.23
C ASN A 104 -6.27 -10.81 -1.26
N GLN A 105 -5.58 -10.66 -2.39
CA GLN A 105 -4.13 -10.93 -2.47
C GLN A 105 -3.28 -9.82 -1.84
N LEU A 106 -3.86 -8.65 -1.61
CA LEU A 106 -3.19 -7.49 -1.00
C LEU A 106 -3.40 -7.43 0.53
N ALA A 107 -4.29 -8.28 1.06
CA ALA A 107 -4.60 -8.41 2.47
C ALA A 107 -3.48 -9.15 3.25
#